data_AF-A0AAJ7U7L8-F1
#
_entry.id   AF-A0AAJ7U7L8-F1
#
_cell.length_a   1.000
_cell.length_b   1.000
_cell.length_c   1.000
_cell.angle_alpha   90.00
_cell.angle_beta   90.00
_cell.angle_gamma   90.00
#
_symmetry.space_group_name_H-M   'P 1'
#
loop_
_entity.id
_entity.type
_entity.pdbx_description
1 polymer ?
#
loop_
_entity_poly.entity_id
_entity_poly.type
_entity_poly.pdbx_seq_one_letter_code
_entity_poly.pdbx_strand_id
1 'polypeptide(L)'
;MDMANHAAGVGRRRASVKDRFSAEDEALSQIAREAEARLAAKRAARAEAREFRMRDLEKQQKELDEKSDREGMELVRPTSLCRASSGVSGLSAATLASLGNGGGPRGGPPGWEGVRGGPAGSSRRGSGDTSASLESEACVRELRDSLGEAEERYRRAMVRAAQLDNEKVALAYEVEALRDALEGAEESLAQEQRRCEQHGLEVERHRQACSILEHKSTQLQAALAQREQLIEENARLHARECELGKEVLDLQETVGWKDKKIAALERHKAYCDSLRAERDEPGAEVCRPLHGIQRHGLAVVQGSVCNGEREETGAAPLALVSRTSARILDALGDGPLDVRLTKLTDERDGLEEQVRRLKSELEAERQKGGGVRGGEVGGPGVGGGGEAGAPDGVTGAGTGDAAVHVAEMQREAQRQVSELKFKVAKAEQEKAALEQNVLRLEAQALRLRGAAEGWERTEDELKAERRRLQRELRAALDRLDELQLTNGHLVRRLEKMKANRSALLSQQ
;
A
#
# COMPACT_ATOMS: atom_id res chain seq x y z
N MET A 1 7.16 -19.22 -62.67
CA MET A 1 5.92 -18.46 -62.43
C MET A 1 5.39 -18.94 -61.10
N ASP A 2 5.10 -18.03 -60.17
CA ASP A 2 3.91 -18.05 -59.29
C ASP A 2 3.99 -16.85 -58.35
N MET A 3 3.01 -15.95 -58.47
CA MET A 3 2.94 -14.70 -57.71
C MET A 3 2.16 -14.93 -56.42
N ALA A 4 2.82 -14.77 -55.27
CA ALA A 4 2.16 -14.77 -53.96
C ALA A 4 1.35 -13.47 -53.77
N ASN A 5 0.07 -13.51 -54.15
CA ASN A 5 -0.80 -12.35 -54.13
C ASN A 5 -1.28 -12.03 -52.69
N HIS A 6 -1.11 -10.79 -52.26
CA HIS A 6 -1.40 -10.37 -50.88
C HIS A 6 -2.91 -10.13 -50.68
N ALA A 7 -3.54 -10.89 -49.78
CA ALA A 7 -4.89 -10.60 -49.28
C ALA A 7 -4.82 -10.00 -47.87
N ALA A 8 -4.85 -8.67 -47.79
CA ALA A 8 -4.87 -7.96 -46.51
C ALA A 8 -6.23 -8.14 -45.81
N GLY A 9 -6.29 -9.06 -44.85
CA GLY A 9 -7.42 -9.19 -43.95
C GLY A 9 -7.55 -7.95 -43.06
N VAL A 10 -8.43 -7.01 -43.44
CA VAL A 10 -8.73 -5.81 -42.64
C VAL A 10 -9.40 -6.24 -41.34
N GLY A 11 -8.58 -6.37 -40.29
CA GLY A 11 -9.03 -6.61 -38.93
C GLY A 11 -9.90 -5.45 -38.47
N ARG A 12 -11.22 -5.68 -38.43
CA ARG A 12 -12.22 -4.72 -37.93
C ARG A 12 -11.93 -4.44 -36.46
N ARG A 13 -11.15 -3.37 -36.18
CA ARG A 13 -10.84 -2.93 -34.82
C ARG A 13 -12.16 -2.74 -34.08
N ARG A 14 -12.44 -3.57 -33.08
CA ARG A 14 -13.49 -3.28 -32.11
C ARG A 14 -13.01 -2.03 -31.37
N ALA A 15 -13.65 -0.88 -31.65
CA ALA A 15 -13.49 0.31 -30.83
C ALA A 15 -13.65 -0.10 -29.36
N SER A 16 -12.78 0.41 -28.49
CA SER A 16 -12.78 -0.03 -27.11
C SER A 16 -14.13 0.34 -26.49
N VAL A 17 -14.61 -0.46 -25.53
CA VAL A 17 -15.89 -0.19 -24.84
C VAL A 17 -15.88 1.22 -24.21
N LYS A 18 -14.70 1.72 -23.85
CA LYS A 18 -14.46 3.06 -23.31
C LYS A 18 -14.74 4.20 -24.31
N ASP A 19 -14.47 3.99 -25.60
CA ASP A 19 -14.71 5.00 -26.65
C ASP A 19 -16.22 5.12 -26.96
N ARG A 20 -16.99 4.04 -26.77
CA ARG A 20 -18.45 4.05 -26.96
C ARG A 20 -19.17 4.83 -25.86
N PHE A 21 -18.78 4.62 -24.61
CA PHE A 21 -19.32 5.40 -23.50
C PHE A 21 -19.06 6.91 -23.67
N SER A 22 -17.87 7.32 -24.15
CA SER A 22 -17.61 8.73 -24.44
C SER A 22 -18.55 9.32 -25.50
N ALA A 23 -18.80 8.59 -26.60
CA ALA A 23 -19.69 9.05 -27.66
C ALA A 23 -21.18 9.06 -27.22
N GLU A 24 -21.58 8.11 -26.38
CA GLU A 24 -22.93 8.04 -25.79
C GLU A 24 -23.15 9.17 -24.77
N ASP A 25 -22.18 9.44 -23.89
CA ASP A 25 -22.22 10.56 -22.93
C ASP A 25 -22.22 11.93 -23.65
N GLU A 26 -21.46 12.08 -24.74
CA GLU A 26 -21.49 13.28 -25.59
C GLU A 26 -22.86 13.48 -26.26
N ALA A 27 -23.48 12.40 -26.77
CA ALA A 27 -24.81 12.46 -27.36
C ALA A 27 -25.89 12.80 -26.32
N LEU A 28 -25.86 12.20 -25.13
CA LEU A 28 -26.75 12.56 -24.02
C LEU A 28 -26.57 14.02 -23.60
N SER A 29 -25.32 14.50 -23.56
CA SER A 29 -24.99 15.90 -23.27
C SER A 29 -25.44 16.88 -24.36
N GLN A 30 -25.56 16.44 -25.61
CA GLN A 30 -26.16 17.23 -26.70
C GLN A 30 -27.69 17.27 -26.57
N ILE A 31 -28.33 16.12 -26.34
CA ILE A 31 -29.79 16.02 -26.13
C ILE A 31 -30.24 16.88 -24.94
N ALA A 32 -29.50 16.87 -23.82
CA ALA A 32 -29.79 17.70 -22.66
C ALA A 32 -29.74 19.20 -23.00
N ARG A 33 -28.69 19.66 -23.71
CA ARG A 33 -28.57 21.06 -24.16
C ARG A 33 -29.64 21.46 -25.15
N GLU A 34 -30.03 20.58 -26.07
CA GLU A 34 -31.15 20.84 -26.98
C GLU A 34 -32.49 20.93 -26.25
N ALA A 35 -32.73 20.05 -25.27
CA ALA A 35 -33.95 20.09 -24.45
C ALA A 35 -34.03 21.37 -23.63
N GLU A 36 -32.91 21.79 -23.01
CA GLU A 36 -32.79 23.05 -22.29
C GLU A 36 -33.02 24.26 -23.22
N ALA A 37 -32.38 24.29 -24.39
CA ALA A 37 -32.58 25.36 -25.38
C ALA A 37 -34.04 25.45 -25.86
N ARG A 38 -34.72 24.31 -26.08
CA ARG A 38 -36.15 24.27 -26.43
C ARG A 38 -37.05 24.76 -25.30
N LEU A 39 -36.69 24.50 -24.03
CA LEU A 39 -37.41 25.03 -22.87
C LEU A 39 -37.15 26.53 -22.67
N ALA A 40 -35.92 26.99 -22.89
CA ALA A 40 -35.56 28.41 -22.86
C ALA A 40 -36.32 29.20 -23.95
N ALA A 41 -36.37 28.70 -25.18
CA ALA A 41 -37.15 29.29 -26.27
C ALA A 41 -38.66 29.37 -25.93
N LYS A 42 -39.22 28.32 -25.31
CA LYS A 42 -40.62 28.34 -24.82
C LYS A 42 -40.85 29.35 -23.69
N ARG A 43 -39.85 29.59 -22.83
CA ARG A 43 -39.91 30.64 -21.79
C ARG A 43 -39.84 32.05 -22.41
N ALA A 44 -38.93 32.26 -23.37
CA ALA A 44 -38.80 33.51 -24.11
C ALA A 44 -40.10 33.88 -24.86
N ALA A 45 -40.64 32.96 -25.66
CA ALA A 45 -41.90 33.19 -26.38
C ALA A 45 -43.10 33.47 -25.45
N ARG A 46 -43.12 32.87 -24.24
CA ARG A 46 -44.13 33.20 -23.21
C ARG A 46 -43.90 34.59 -22.59
N ALA A 47 -42.65 35.01 -22.41
CA ALA A 47 -42.33 36.35 -21.94
C ALA A 47 -42.68 37.42 -22.99
N GLU A 48 -42.34 37.19 -24.26
CA GLU A 48 -42.73 38.05 -25.39
C GLU A 48 -44.25 38.16 -25.54
N ALA A 49 -44.99 37.05 -25.40
CA ALA A 49 -46.46 37.08 -25.40
C ALA A 49 -47.06 37.87 -24.22
N ARG A 50 -46.43 37.80 -23.03
CA ARG A 50 -46.80 38.64 -21.87
C ARG A 50 -46.48 40.12 -22.14
N GLU A 51 -45.32 40.41 -22.71
CA GLU A 51 -44.89 41.77 -23.04
C GLU A 51 -45.80 42.41 -24.12
N PHE A 52 -46.19 41.65 -25.14
CA PHE A 52 -47.15 42.09 -26.15
C PHE A 52 -48.52 42.40 -25.52
N ARG A 53 -49.02 41.53 -24.64
CA ARG A 53 -50.28 41.75 -23.92
C ARG A 53 -50.22 42.96 -22.98
N MET A 54 -49.09 43.19 -22.30
CA MET A 54 -48.86 44.40 -21.50
C MET A 54 -48.88 45.66 -22.36
N ARG A 55 -48.17 45.67 -23.50
CA ARG A 55 -48.17 46.80 -24.44
C ARG A 55 -49.56 47.10 -25.01
N ASP A 56 -50.38 46.08 -25.24
CA ASP A 56 -51.76 46.29 -25.72
C ASP A 56 -52.70 46.77 -24.62
N LEU A 57 -52.53 46.33 -23.37
CA LEU A 57 -53.24 46.89 -22.21
C LEU A 57 -52.84 48.37 -21.96
N GLU A 58 -51.56 48.71 -22.08
CA GLU A 58 -51.08 50.10 -22.02
C GLU A 58 -51.66 50.98 -23.14
N LYS A 59 -51.83 50.44 -24.36
CA LYS A 59 -52.52 51.16 -25.45
C LYS A 59 -54.00 51.35 -25.13
N GLN A 60 -54.68 50.33 -24.61
CA GLN A 60 -56.10 50.45 -24.22
C GLN A 60 -56.29 51.49 -23.11
N GLN A 61 -55.38 51.56 -22.12
CA GLN A 61 -55.37 52.62 -21.13
C GLN A 61 -55.17 54.00 -21.77
N LYS A 62 -54.12 54.18 -22.58
CA LYS A 62 -53.88 55.45 -23.28
C LYS A 62 -55.03 55.89 -24.19
N GLU A 63 -55.69 54.95 -24.87
CA GLU A 63 -56.87 55.24 -25.66
C GLU A 63 -58.09 55.64 -24.81
N LEU A 64 -58.23 55.08 -23.61
CA LEU A 64 -59.29 55.49 -22.66
C LEU A 64 -58.96 56.86 -22.05
N ASP A 65 -57.70 57.13 -21.74
CA ASP A 65 -57.23 58.44 -21.28
C ASP A 65 -57.44 59.50 -22.37
N GLU A 66 -57.05 59.23 -23.62
CA GLU A 66 -57.31 60.11 -24.77
C GLU A 66 -58.81 60.33 -25.06
N LYS A 67 -59.67 59.31 -24.82
CA LYS A 67 -61.14 59.46 -24.92
C LYS A 67 -61.66 60.34 -23.78
N SER A 68 -61.20 60.12 -22.56
CA SER A 68 -61.53 60.94 -21.38
C SER A 68 -61.09 62.39 -21.56
N ASP A 69 -59.92 62.63 -22.14
CA ASP A 69 -59.42 63.96 -22.46
C ASP A 69 -60.23 64.64 -23.57
N ARG A 70 -60.65 63.90 -24.61
CA ARG A 70 -61.53 64.44 -25.68
C ARG A 70 -62.92 64.80 -25.14
N GLU A 71 -63.51 63.92 -24.32
CA GLU A 71 -64.79 64.17 -23.64
C GLU A 71 -64.67 65.31 -22.61
N GLY A 72 -63.54 65.40 -21.92
CA GLY A 72 -63.19 66.51 -21.03
C GLY A 72 -63.02 67.84 -21.77
N MET A 73 -62.53 67.82 -23.02
CA MET A 73 -62.40 69.01 -23.87
C MET A 73 -63.74 69.49 -24.44
N GLU A 74 -64.73 68.60 -24.61
CA GLU A 74 -66.10 68.96 -25.01
C GLU A 74 -66.88 69.64 -23.87
N LEU A 75 -66.49 69.42 -22.60
CA LEU A 75 -67.13 70.00 -21.42
C LEU A 75 -66.46 71.30 -20.89
N VAL A 76 -65.75 72.07 -21.74
CA VAL A 76 -65.21 73.39 -21.36
C VAL A 76 -66.07 74.53 -21.92
N ARG A 77 -67.23 74.77 -21.28
CA ARG A 77 -67.93 76.06 -21.34
C ARG A 77 -67.83 76.74 -19.96
N PRO A 78 -67.21 77.92 -19.84
CA PRO A 78 -66.75 78.40 -18.55
C PRO A 78 -67.89 79.02 -17.72
N THR A 79 -68.09 78.52 -16.50
CA THR A 79 -68.64 79.34 -15.41
C THR A 79 -67.83 79.08 -14.14
N SER A 80 -67.27 80.16 -13.59
CA SER A 80 -66.49 80.19 -12.35
C SER A 80 -67.28 79.71 -11.12
N LEU A 81 -66.59 79.07 -10.17
CA LEU A 81 -66.48 79.59 -8.80
C LEU A 81 -65.37 78.88 -8.00
N CYS A 82 -64.74 79.65 -7.12
CA CYS A 82 -63.61 79.23 -6.29
C CYS A 82 -64.06 78.33 -5.12
N ARG A 83 -63.20 77.42 -4.64
CA ARG A 83 -62.44 77.64 -3.38
C ARG A 83 -61.33 76.59 -3.16
N ALA A 84 -60.21 77.05 -2.62
CA ALA A 84 -59.07 76.22 -2.21
C ALA A 84 -59.21 75.70 -0.76
N SER A 85 -58.15 75.03 -0.29
CA SER A 85 -57.94 74.37 1.04
C SER A 85 -58.48 72.94 1.10
N SER A 86 -57.78 71.95 1.66
CA SER A 86 -56.40 71.93 2.20
C SER A 86 -56.00 70.46 2.42
N GLY A 87 -54.74 70.10 2.15
CA GLY A 87 -54.23 68.77 2.47
C GLY A 87 -53.91 68.59 3.95
N VAL A 88 -54.31 67.46 4.53
CA VAL A 88 -53.72 66.88 5.74
C VAL A 88 -53.63 65.37 5.53
N SER A 89 -52.42 64.82 5.61
CA SER A 89 -52.18 63.38 5.64
C SER A 89 -52.22 62.85 7.07
N GLY A 90 -52.76 61.65 7.23
CA GLY A 90 -52.49 60.79 8.38
C GLY A 90 -53.51 60.83 9.52
N LEU A 91 -54.32 59.77 9.62
CA LEU A 91 -54.80 59.25 10.89
C LEU A 91 -54.80 57.71 10.83
N SER A 92 -53.89 57.10 11.60
CA SER A 92 -54.13 55.75 12.12
C SER A 92 -54.92 55.90 13.43
N ALA A 93 -56.01 55.17 13.59
CA ALA A 93 -56.71 55.08 14.86
C ALA A 93 -57.28 53.67 15.06
N ALA A 94 -56.95 53.06 16.20
CA ALA A 94 -57.78 52.00 16.76
C ALA A 94 -59.09 52.62 17.30
N THR A 95 -60.15 51.82 17.47
CA THR A 95 -60.61 51.26 18.76
C THR A 95 -62.11 50.88 18.67
N LEU A 96 -62.49 49.73 19.25
CA LEU A 96 -63.88 49.29 19.52
C LEU A 96 -64.73 48.95 18.26
N ALA A 97 -65.83 48.18 18.32
CA ALA A 97 -66.56 47.65 19.48
C ALA A 97 -67.08 46.21 19.26
N SER A 98 -67.51 45.59 20.37
CA SER A 98 -68.19 44.30 20.42
C SER A 98 -69.55 44.32 19.72
N LEU A 99 -69.94 43.21 19.08
CA LEU A 99 -71.26 42.56 19.20
C LEU A 99 -71.25 41.23 18.41
N GLY A 100 -70.97 40.12 19.10
CA GLY A 100 -71.07 38.79 18.52
C GLY A 100 -72.40 38.12 18.89
N ASN A 101 -73.29 37.89 17.93
CA ASN A 101 -74.38 36.93 18.09
C ASN A 101 -74.95 36.42 16.75
N GLY A 102 -75.15 35.10 16.66
CA GLY A 102 -76.14 34.47 15.78
C GLY A 102 -75.79 34.16 14.31
N GLY A 103 -75.67 32.87 14.00
CA GLY A 103 -76.41 32.30 12.86
C GLY A 103 -75.64 31.53 11.77
N GLY A 104 -75.88 30.20 11.72
CA GLY A 104 -76.13 29.52 10.43
C GLY A 104 -75.19 28.39 10.00
N PRO A 105 -75.66 27.13 10.00
CA PRO A 105 -75.23 26.10 9.07
C PRO A 105 -76.17 26.00 7.86
N ARG A 106 -75.57 25.59 6.73
CA ARG A 106 -76.13 25.35 5.39
C ARG A 106 -77.53 24.70 5.34
N GLY A 107 -78.39 25.24 4.48
CA GLY A 107 -79.48 24.51 3.81
C GLY A 107 -79.32 24.64 2.28
N GLY A 108 -79.53 23.55 1.54
CA GLY A 108 -79.53 23.54 0.06
C GLY A 108 -80.93 23.35 -0.52
N PRO A 109 -81.21 23.80 -1.75
CA PRO A 109 -82.52 23.65 -2.39
C PRO A 109 -82.63 22.36 -3.22
N PRO A 110 -83.87 21.89 -3.47
CA PRO A 110 -84.22 21.52 -4.85
C PRO A 110 -85.65 21.94 -5.25
N GLY A 111 -85.93 21.89 -6.56
CA GLY A 111 -87.30 21.79 -7.09
C GLY A 111 -87.84 23.05 -7.79
N TRP A 112 -87.71 23.11 -9.12
CA TRP A 112 -88.40 24.06 -9.99
C TRP A 112 -89.24 23.28 -11.01
N GLU A 113 -90.56 23.39 -10.93
CA GLU A 113 -91.57 22.91 -11.89
C GLU A 113 -92.94 23.42 -11.40
N GLY A 114 -93.88 23.89 -12.21
CA GLY A 114 -93.87 24.25 -13.63
C GLY A 114 -95.16 25.03 -13.95
N VAL A 115 -95.11 26.04 -14.84
CA VAL A 115 -96.25 26.95 -15.07
C VAL A 115 -97.24 26.42 -16.11
N ARG A 116 -98.52 26.27 -15.70
CA ARG A 116 -99.75 26.26 -16.51
C ARG A 116 -100.93 26.33 -15.51
N GLY A 117 -102.03 27.07 -15.69
CA GLY A 117 -102.48 27.93 -16.78
C GLY A 117 -104.01 27.81 -16.91
N GLY A 118 -104.78 28.88 -16.65
CA GLY A 118 -106.25 28.85 -16.78
C GLY A 118 -107.01 29.86 -15.89
N PRO A 119 -107.72 30.87 -16.47
CA PRO A 119 -108.47 31.87 -15.71
C PRO A 119 -110.00 31.74 -15.83
N ALA A 120 -110.71 31.94 -14.72
CA ALA A 120 -112.12 32.35 -14.58
C ALA A 120 -112.36 32.60 -13.08
N GLY A 121 -113.19 33.52 -12.58
CA GLY A 121 -114.14 34.46 -13.19
C GLY A 121 -115.27 34.72 -12.16
N SER A 122 -116.03 35.83 -12.28
CA SER A 122 -117.20 36.17 -11.42
C SER A 122 -116.87 36.63 -9.98
N SER A 123 -117.56 37.62 -9.37
CA SER A 123 -118.41 38.69 -9.90
C SER A 123 -118.53 39.85 -8.91
N ARG A 124 -118.75 41.04 -9.46
CA ARG A 124 -119.25 42.26 -8.82
C ARG A 124 -120.48 41.99 -7.92
N ARG A 125 -120.46 42.60 -6.73
CA ARG A 125 -121.57 43.29 -6.02
C ARG A 125 -120.88 44.42 -5.22
N GLY A 126 -121.45 45.59 -5.00
CA GLY A 126 -122.74 46.16 -5.39
C GLY A 126 -123.00 47.35 -4.47
N SER A 127 -123.18 48.55 -5.03
CA SER A 127 -123.12 49.82 -4.29
C SER A 127 -124.21 49.99 -3.22
N GLY A 128 -123.88 50.72 -2.16
CA GLY A 128 -124.82 51.38 -1.24
C GLY A 128 -124.38 52.84 -1.07
N ASP A 129 -125.31 53.78 -1.23
CA ASP A 129 -124.97 55.18 -1.51
C ASP A 129 -124.69 56.04 -0.27
N THR A 130 -124.04 57.18 -0.48
CA THR A 130 -123.78 58.28 0.47
C THR A 130 -122.68 58.13 1.54
N SER A 131 -121.94 57.02 1.57
CA SER A 131 -120.56 56.98 2.11
C SER A 131 -119.49 56.77 1.02
N ALA A 132 -119.89 56.11 -0.08
CA ALA A 132 -119.02 55.59 -1.13
C ALA A 132 -118.14 56.61 -1.88
N SER A 133 -118.44 57.92 -1.88
CA SER A 133 -117.57 58.91 -2.56
C SER A 133 -116.28 59.16 -1.78
N LEU A 134 -116.38 59.35 -0.46
CA LEU A 134 -115.21 59.51 0.40
C LEU A 134 -114.46 58.18 0.57
N GLU A 135 -115.17 57.05 0.58
CA GLU A 135 -114.57 55.70 0.65
C GLU A 135 -113.89 55.29 -0.66
N SER A 136 -114.40 55.69 -1.84
CA SER A 136 -113.72 55.43 -3.11
C SER A 136 -112.54 56.37 -3.35
N GLU A 137 -112.61 57.64 -2.93
CA GLU A 137 -111.45 58.53 -2.90
C GLU A 137 -110.40 58.08 -1.88
N ALA A 138 -110.81 57.56 -0.72
CA ALA A 138 -109.91 56.93 0.26
C ALA A 138 -109.26 55.67 -0.32
N CYS A 139 -110.02 54.76 -0.93
CA CYS A 139 -109.50 53.56 -1.58
C CYS A 139 -108.54 53.89 -2.73
N VAL A 140 -108.84 54.91 -3.56
CA VAL A 140 -107.92 55.40 -4.60
C VAL A 140 -106.66 56.01 -3.99
N ARG A 141 -106.74 56.67 -2.82
CA ARG A 141 -105.58 57.18 -2.10
C ARG A 141 -104.74 56.06 -1.50
N GLU A 142 -105.35 55.07 -0.84
CA GLU A 142 -104.68 53.86 -0.34
C GLU A 142 -104.01 53.05 -1.47
N LEU A 143 -104.62 52.99 -2.66
CA LEU A 143 -104.01 52.37 -3.84
C LEU A 143 -102.82 53.18 -4.40
N ARG A 144 -102.83 54.51 -4.26
CA ARG A 144 -101.68 55.37 -4.61
C ARG A 144 -100.57 55.28 -3.57
N ASP A 145 -100.93 55.26 -2.29
CA ASP A 145 -99.99 55.15 -1.18
C ASP A 145 -99.31 53.77 -1.21
N SER A 146 -100.06 52.68 -1.41
CA SER A 146 -99.51 51.33 -1.57
C SER A 146 -98.71 51.13 -2.87
N LEU A 147 -99.06 51.83 -3.96
CA LEU A 147 -98.20 51.92 -5.16
C LEU A 147 -96.89 52.63 -4.84
N GLY A 148 -96.92 53.78 -4.14
CA GLY A 148 -95.74 54.50 -3.69
C GLY A 148 -94.84 53.66 -2.78
N GLU A 149 -95.43 52.93 -1.82
CA GLU A 149 -94.71 51.97 -0.99
C GLU A 149 -94.08 50.84 -1.82
N ALA A 150 -94.79 50.31 -2.83
CA ALA A 150 -94.26 49.28 -3.72
C ALA A 150 -93.09 49.81 -4.58
N GLU A 151 -93.18 51.03 -5.09
CA GLU A 151 -92.09 51.72 -5.78
C GLU A 151 -90.89 51.94 -4.86
N GLU A 152 -91.09 52.37 -3.61
CA GLU A 152 -90.00 52.53 -2.63
C GLU A 152 -89.38 51.20 -2.19
N ARG A 153 -90.16 50.12 -2.10
CA ARG A 153 -89.64 48.76 -1.90
C ARG A 153 -88.79 48.34 -3.10
N TYR A 154 -89.24 48.63 -4.33
CA TYR A 154 -88.48 48.35 -5.54
C TYR A 154 -87.18 49.18 -5.62
N ARG A 155 -87.22 50.49 -5.35
CA ARG A 155 -86.01 51.34 -5.28
C ARG A 155 -85.01 50.81 -4.25
N ARG A 156 -85.48 50.44 -3.05
CA ARG A 156 -84.63 49.81 -2.01
C ARG A 156 -84.05 48.46 -2.47
N ALA A 157 -84.83 47.62 -3.13
CA ALA A 157 -84.36 46.36 -3.70
C ALA A 157 -83.31 46.56 -4.79
N MET A 158 -83.48 47.55 -5.68
CA MET A 158 -82.51 47.90 -6.72
C MET A 158 -81.19 48.43 -6.14
N VAL A 159 -81.24 49.31 -5.13
CA VAL A 159 -80.03 49.77 -4.42
C VAL A 159 -79.33 48.60 -3.72
N ARG A 160 -80.09 47.70 -3.08
CA ARG A 160 -79.54 46.49 -2.44
C ARG A 160 -78.92 45.53 -3.45
N ALA A 161 -79.52 45.36 -4.62
CA ALA A 161 -78.97 44.54 -5.71
C ALA A 161 -77.65 45.12 -6.22
N ALA A 162 -77.58 46.43 -6.47
CA ALA A 162 -76.33 47.09 -6.89
C ALA A 162 -75.22 47.01 -5.83
N GLN A 163 -75.57 47.09 -4.53
CA GLN A 163 -74.61 46.83 -3.45
C GLN A 163 -74.08 45.39 -3.49
N LEU A 164 -74.97 44.40 -3.64
CA LEU A 164 -74.59 42.98 -3.71
C LEU A 164 -73.75 42.66 -4.95
N ASP A 165 -74.01 43.31 -6.10
CA ASP A 165 -73.17 43.15 -7.30
C ASP A 165 -71.78 43.76 -7.09
N ASN A 166 -71.67 44.92 -6.43
CA ASN A 166 -70.37 45.50 -6.07
C ASN A 166 -69.59 44.60 -5.07
N GLU A 167 -70.26 44.09 -4.03
CA GLU A 167 -69.69 43.15 -3.06
C GLU A 167 -69.22 41.86 -3.74
N LYS A 168 -70.04 41.32 -4.67
CA LYS A 168 -69.71 40.14 -5.49
C LYS A 168 -68.51 40.38 -6.40
N VAL A 169 -68.38 41.56 -7.02
CA VAL A 169 -67.23 41.93 -7.85
C VAL A 169 -65.97 42.09 -7.00
N ALA A 170 -66.06 42.73 -5.83
CA ALA A 170 -64.94 42.84 -4.90
C ALA A 170 -64.44 41.46 -4.43
N LEU A 171 -65.36 40.59 -3.99
CA LEU A 171 -65.03 39.21 -3.59
C LEU A 171 -64.48 38.36 -4.75
N ALA A 172 -64.89 38.62 -6.01
CA ALA A 172 -64.32 37.96 -7.16
C ALA A 172 -62.84 38.32 -7.35
N TYR A 173 -62.48 39.60 -7.24
CA TYR A 173 -61.09 40.05 -7.29
C TYR A 173 -60.25 39.53 -6.10
N GLU A 174 -60.82 39.46 -4.89
CA GLU A 174 -60.14 38.85 -3.75
C GLU A 174 -59.86 37.36 -3.98
N VAL A 175 -60.82 36.61 -4.55
CA VAL A 175 -60.63 35.20 -4.91
C VAL A 175 -59.58 35.02 -6.00
N GLU A 176 -59.51 35.92 -6.99
CA GLU A 176 -58.47 35.89 -8.03
C GLU A 176 -57.08 36.19 -7.44
N ALA A 177 -56.93 37.23 -6.61
CA ALA A 177 -55.68 37.54 -5.93
C ALA A 177 -55.20 36.39 -5.01
N LEU A 178 -56.12 35.69 -4.33
CA LEU A 178 -55.81 34.52 -3.52
C LEU A 178 -55.43 33.29 -4.35
N ARG A 179 -55.93 33.15 -5.59
CA ARG A 179 -55.49 32.11 -6.54
C ARG A 179 -54.07 32.38 -7.03
N ASP A 180 -53.78 33.60 -7.47
CA ASP A 180 -52.42 34.00 -7.89
C ASP A 180 -51.39 33.78 -6.75
N ALA A 181 -51.77 34.10 -5.51
CA ALA A 181 -50.94 33.85 -4.33
C ALA A 181 -50.76 32.36 -4.02
N LEU A 182 -51.80 31.53 -4.23
CA LEU A 182 -51.72 30.08 -4.09
C LEU A 182 -50.82 29.45 -5.17
N GLU A 183 -51.00 29.83 -6.44
CA GLU A 183 -50.16 29.36 -7.55
C GLU A 183 -48.68 29.71 -7.32
N GLY A 184 -48.38 30.93 -6.86
CA GLY A 184 -47.03 31.33 -6.47
C GLY A 184 -46.46 30.51 -5.30
N ALA A 185 -47.29 30.16 -4.31
CA ALA A 185 -46.88 29.30 -3.21
C ALA A 185 -46.61 27.86 -3.69
N GLU A 186 -47.46 27.30 -4.57
CA GLU A 186 -47.27 25.99 -5.20
C GLU A 186 -46.00 25.93 -6.07
N GLU A 187 -45.73 26.96 -6.86
CA GLU A 187 -44.47 27.07 -7.63
C GLU A 187 -43.25 27.10 -6.71
N SER A 188 -43.32 27.81 -5.58
CA SER A 188 -42.22 27.86 -4.60
C SER A 188 -41.99 26.50 -3.92
N LEU A 189 -43.07 25.80 -3.55
CA LEU A 189 -43.00 24.45 -2.98
C LEU A 189 -42.41 23.45 -3.97
N ALA A 190 -42.80 23.51 -5.24
CA ALA A 190 -42.25 22.66 -6.29
C ALA A 190 -40.76 22.96 -6.59
N GLN A 191 -40.29 24.18 -6.34
CA GLN A 191 -38.87 24.53 -6.42
C GLN A 191 -38.08 23.95 -5.23
N GLU A 192 -38.60 24.09 -4.00
CA GLU A 192 -37.95 23.52 -2.81
C GLU A 192 -37.93 21.99 -2.84
N GLN A 193 -38.99 21.33 -3.33
CA GLN A 193 -39.00 19.89 -3.55
C GLN A 193 -37.85 19.43 -4.46
N ARG A 194 -37.65 20.11 -5.60
CA ARG A 194 -36.53 19.82 -6.52
C ARG A 194 -35.15 20.09 -5.88
N ARG A 195 -35.02 21.11 -5.03
CA ARG A 195 -33.78 21.37 -4.28
C ARG A 195 -33.49 20.23 -3.29
N CYS A 196 -34.51 19.77 -2.57
CA CYS A 196 -34.40 18.62 -1.68
C CYS A 196 -34.02 17.33 -2.41
N GLU A 197 -34.59 17.07 -3.59
CA GLU A 197 -34.22 15.95 -4.46
C GLU A 197 -32.75 16.04 -4.93
N GLN A 198 -32.31 17.22 -5.38
CA GLN A 198 -30.92 17.47 -5.79
C GLN A 198 -29.93 17.22 -4.64
N HIS A 199 -30.18 17.77 -3.46
CA HIS A 199 -29.37 17.52 -2.27
C HIS A 199 -29.42 16.05 -1.81
N GLY A 200 -30.54 15.35 -2.00
CA GLY A 200 -30.64 13.90 -1.80
C GLY A 200 -29.65 13.13 -2.68
N LEU A 201 -29.61 13.44 -3.98
CA LEU A 201 -28.68 12.84 -4.94
C LEU A 201 -27.21 13.20 -4.64
N GLU A 202 -26.93 14.42 -4.16
CA GLU A 202 -25.59 14.83 -3.70
C GLU A 202 -25.15 14.02 -2.48
N VAL A 203 -26.02 13.86 -1.48
CA VAL A 203 -25.76 13.01 -0.31
C VAL A 203 -25.51 11.55 -0.70
N GLU A 204 -26.24 11.01 -1.68
CA GLU A 204 -25.99 9.66 -2.20
C GLU A 204 -24.64 9.53 -2.91
N ARG A 205 -24.25 10.51 -3.74
CA ARG A 205 -22.91 10.57 -4.35
C ARG A 205 -21.81 10.62 -3.29
N HIS A 206 -21.99 11.43 -2.24
CA HIS A 206 -21.04 11.50 -1.13
C HIS A 206 -20.98 10.18 -0.34
N ARG A 207 -22.11 9.51 -0.08
CA ARG A 207 -22.14 8.17 0.54
C ARG A 207 -21.37 7.13 -0.28
N GLN A 208 -21.56 7.11 -1.61
CA GLN A 208 -20.80 6.24 -2.51
C GLN A 208 -19.30 6.54 -2.47
N ALA A 209 -18.91 7.82 -2.49
CA ALA A 209 -17.51 8.23 -2.37
C ALA A 209 -16.89 7.81 -1.03
N CYS A 210 -17.60 8.00 0.09
CA CYS A 210 -17.17 7.54 1.41
C CYS A 210 -16.99 6.02 1.45
N SER A 211 -17.95 5.24 0.94
CA SER A 211 -17.86 3.78 0.88
C SER A 211 -16.64 3.29 0.07
N ILE A 212 -16.32 3.95 -1.05
CA ILE A 212 -15.10 3.67 -1.84
C ILE A 212 -13.83 3.99 -1.04
N LEU A 213 -13.82 5.09 -0.26
CA LEU A 213 -12.68 5.47 0.57
C LEU A 213 -12.51 4.54 1.79
N GLU A 214 -13.60 4.11 2.41
CA GLU A 214 -13.62 3.10 3.48
C GLU A 214 -13.06 1.76 2.98
N HIS A 215 -13.46 1.32 1.78
CA HIS A 215 -12.92 0.10 1.18
C HIS A 215 -11.42 0.23 0.86
N LYS A 216 -10.96 1.38 0.35
CA LYS A 216 -9.53 1.64 0.15
C LYS A 216 -8.75 1.70 1.48
N SER A 217 -9.33 2.30 2.51
CA SER A 217 -8.72 2.40 3.84
C SER A 217 -8.53 1.01 4.45
N THR A 218 -9.56 0.16 4.40
CA THR A 218 -9.48 -1.23 4.90
C THR A 218 -8.51 -2.09 4.11
N GLN A 219 -8.42 -1.92 2.77
CA GLN A 219 -7.38 -2.56 1.96
C GLN A 219 -5.96 -2.12 2.38
N LEU A 220 -5.73 -0.83 2.59
CA LEU A 220 -4.42 -0.31 3.01
C LEU A 220 -4.05 -0.74 4.43
N GLN A 221 -5.02 -0.80 5.36
CA GLN A 221 -4.84 -1.33 6.71
C GLN A 221 -4.44 -2.82 6.68
N ALA A 222 -5.10 -3.63 5.86
CA ALA A 222 -4.74 -5.05 5.69
C ALA A 222 -3.32 -5.21 5.11
N ALA A 223 -2.93 -4.39 4.12
CA ALA A 223 -1.60 -4.40 3.55
C ALA A 223 -0.51 -3.91 4.54
N LEU A 224 -0.85 -2.99 5.45
CA LEU A 224 0.04 -2.57 6.54
C LEU A 224 0.22 -3.70 7.57
N ALA A 225 -0.86 -4.33 8.02
CA ALA A 225 -0.80 -5.45 8.97
C ALA A 225 0.05 -6.62 8.42
N GLN A 226 -0.05 -6.93 7.12
CA GLN A 226 0.82 -7.92 6.46
C GLN A 226 2.30 -7.52 6.48
N ARG A 227 2.63 -6.23 6.32
CA ARG A 227 4.01 -5.74 6.41
C ARG A 227 4.54 -5.79 7.84
N GLU A 228 3.71 -5.45 8.83
CA GLU A 228 4.07 -5.54 10.25
C GLU A 228 4.37 -6.99 10.65
N GLN A 229 3.57 -7.96 10.19
CA GLN A 229 3.84 -9.39 10.36
C GLN A 229 5.19 -9.80 9.77
N LEU A 230 5.51 -9.39 8.54
CA LEU A 230 6.81 -9.69 7.89
C LEU A 230 8.00 -9.01 8.60
N ILE A 231 7.78 -7.85 9.23
CA ILE A 231 8.80 -7.17 10.05
C ILE A 231 9.03 -7.93 11.36
N GLU A 232 7.97 -8.40 12.03
CA GLU A 232 8.10 -9.28 13.21
C GLU A 232 8.80 -10.59 12.89
N GLU A 233 8.48 -11.22 11.76
CA GLU A 233 9.15 -12.44 11.29
C GLU A 233 10.63 -12.19 11.02
N ASN A 234 11.00 -11.09 10.34
CA ASN A 234 12.40 -10.70 10.17
C ASN A 234 13.10 -10.45 11.50
N ALA A 235 12.46 -9.76 12.45
CA ALA A 235 13.04 -9.52 13.77
C ALA A 235 13.31 -10.84 14.54
N ARG A 236 12.42 -11.83 14.42
CA ARG A 236 12.61 -13.18 14.99
C ARG A 236 13.73 -13.94 14.28
N LEU A 237 13.83 -13.84 12.95
CA LEU A 237 14.92 -14.45 12.18
C LEU A 237 16.28 -13.83 12.54
N HIS A 238 16.38 -12.50 12.59
CA HIS A 238 17.62 -11.82 13.02
C HIS A 238 18.01 -12.15 14.46
N ALA A 239 17.04 -12.29 15.38
CA ALA A 239 17.32 -12.77 16.73
C ALA A 239 17.93 -14.18 16.70
N ARG A 240 17.39 -15.08 15.86
CA ARG A 240 17.92 -16.44 15.67
C ARG A 240 19.30 -16.46 15.01
N GLU A 241 19.57 -15.58 14.05
CA GLU A 241 20.91 -15.37 13.47
C GLU A 241 21.91 -14.91 14.54
N CYS A 242 21.49 -14.04 15.46
CA CYS A 242 22.34 -13.60 16.58
C CYS A 242 22.60 -14.70 17.62
N GLU A 243 21.67 -15.64 17.81
CA GLU A 243 21.88 -16.85 18.62
C GLU A 243 22.91 -17.78 17.96
N LEU A 244 22.69 -18.14 16.69
CA LEU A 244 23.61 -18.97 15.91
C LEU A 244 25.01 -18.32 15.79
N GLY A 245 25.07 -17.00 15.68
CA GLY A 245 26.33 -16.26 15.66
C GLY A 245 27.15 -16.41 16.96
N LYS A 246 26.49 -16.52 18.12
CA LYS A 246 27.15 -16.83 19.40
C LYS A 246 27.63 -18.28 19.44
N GLU A 247 26.79 -19.23 19.05
CA GLU A 247 27.15 -20.65 18.95
C GLU A 247 28.37 -20.87 18.03
N VAL A 248 28.46 -20.13 16.92
CA VAL A 248 29.62 -20.15 16.01
C VAL A 248 30.89 -19.61 16.68
N LEU A 249 30.81 -18.52 17.45
CA LEU A 249 31.96 -17.98 18.18
C LEU A 249 32.45 -18.95 19.27
N ASP A 250 31.52 -19.50 20.08
CA ASP A 250 31.84 -20.50 21.09
C ASP A 250 32.54 -21.73 20.46
N LEU A 251 32.01 -22.22 19.33
CA LEU A 251 32.62 -23.33 18.59
C LEU A 251 34.01 -22.96 18.04
N GLN A 252 34.20 -21.75 17.50
CA GLN A 252 35.51 -21.26 17.04
C GLN A 252 36.54 -21.22 18.19
N GLU A 253 36.15 -20.81 19.40
CA GLU A 253 37.03 -20.87 20.58
C GLU A 253 37.42 -22.32 20.92
N THR A 254 36.47 -23.27 20.89
CA THR A 254 36.80 -24.69 21.15
C THR A 254 37.69 -25.31 20.08
N VAL A 255 37.53 -24.92 18.81
CA VAL A 255 38.41 -25.35 17.70
C VAL A 255 39.81 -24.76 17.90
N GLY A 256 39.92 -23.47 18.16
CA GLY A 256 41.20 -22.81 18.43
C GLY A 256 41.95 -23.37 19.64
N TRP A 257 41.24 -23.91 20.65
CA TRP A 257 41.87 -24.67 21.75
C TRP A 257 42.36 -26.05 21.29
N LYS A 258 41.57 -26.78 20.50
CA LYS A 258 41.96 -28.08 19.93
C LYS A 258 43.17 -27.95 19.01
N ASP A 259 43.23 -26.94 18.15
CA ASP A 259 44.36 -26.71 17.25
C ASP A 259 45.65 -26.44 18.01
N LYS A 260 45.60 -25.59 19.06
CA LYS A 260 46.74 -25.37 19.97
C LYS A 260 47.20 -26.67 20.64
N LYS A 261 46.26 -27.55 21.01
CA LYS A 261 46.57 -28.86 21.61
C LYS A 261 47.18 -29.83 20.59
N ILE A 262 46.67 -29.86 19.36
CA ILE A 262 47.21 -30.66 18.24
C ILE A 262 48.65 -30.21 17.94
N ALA A 263 48.89 -28.91 17.73
CA ALA A 263 50.22 -28.37 17.46
C ALA A 263 51.22 -28.58 18.61
N ALA A 264 50.77 -28.75 19.86
CA ALA A 264 51.61 -29.16 20.98
C ALA A 264 51.95 -30.66 20.94
N LEU A 265 50.98 -31.51 20.60
CA LEU A 265 51.18 -32.95 20.44
C LEU A 265 52.06 -33.28 19.22
N GLU A 266 51.94 -32.54 18.12
CA GLU A 266 52.78 -32.70 16.93
C GLU A 266 54.25 -32.35 17.20
N ARG A 267 54.52 -31.26 17.94
CA ARG A 267 55.88 -30.95 18.41
C ARG A 267 56.45 -32.05 19.31
N HIS A 268 55.63 -32.62 20.19
CA HIS A 268 56.06 -33.74 21.03
C HIS A 268 56.30 -35.03 20.22
N LYS A 269 55.48 -35.31 19.20
CA LYS A 269 55.70 -36.44 18.28
C LYS A 269 57.03 -36.28 17.55
N ALA A 270 57.27 -35.11 16.94
CA ALA A 270 58.51 -34.81 16.25
C ALA A 270 59.75 -34.99 17.16
N TYR A 271 59.68 -34.56 18.42
CA TYR A 271 60.74 -34.81 19.40
C TYR A 271 60.94 -36.31 19.71
N CYS A 272 59.86 -37.08 19.89
CA CYS A 272 59.96 -38.53 20.05
C CYS A 272 60.47 -39.25 18.79
N ASP A 273 60.20 -38.71 17.61
CA ASP A 273 60.70 -39.23 16.34
C ASP A 273 62.20 -38.94 16.17
N SER A 274 62.67 -37.76 16.57
CA SER A 274 64.12 -37.46 16.71
C SER A 274 64.81 -38.44 17.66
N LEU A 275 64.27 -38.67 18.86
CA LEU A 275 64.85 -39.63 19.82
C LEU A 275 64.85 -41.08 19.28
N ARG A 276 63.84 -41.46 18.48
CA ARG A 276 63.84 -42.76 17.81
C ARG A 276 64.91 -42.83 16.72
N ALA A 277 65.08 -41.77 15.92
CA ALA A 277 66.14 -41.69 14.94
C ALA A 277 67.54 -41.80 15.60
N GLU A 278 67.82 -41.01 16.64
CA GLU A 278 69.09 -41.06 17.39
C GLU A 278 69.36 -42.44 18.03
N ARG A 279 68.32 -43.19 18.41
CA ARG A 279 68.44 -44.57 18.92
C ARG A 279 68.68 -45.59 17.79
N ASP A 280 68.04 -45.41 16.65
CA ASP A 280 68.08 -46.36 15.54
C ASP A 280 69.29 -46.13 14.62
N GLU A 281 69.88 -44.92 14.65
CA GLU A 281 71.12 -44.53 13.97
C GLU A 281 72.33 -45.40 14.36
N PRO A 282 72.70 -45.60 15.64
CA PRO A 282 73.75 -46.56 16.01
C PRO A 282 73.38 -48.01 15.66
N GLY A 283 72.09 -48.35 15.61
CA GLY A 283 71.63 -49.64 15.08
C GLY A 283 71.99 -49.82 13.61
N ALA A 284 71.69 -48.81 12.78
CA ALA A 284 72.04 -48.78 11.37
C ALA A 284 73.56 -48.73 11.15
N GLU A 285 74.29 -48.00 11.98
CA GLU A 285 75.76 -47.96 11.95
C GLU A 285 76.38 -49.30 12.34
N VAL A 286 75.86 -50.03 13.34
CA VAL A 286 76.32 -51.39 13.70
C VAL A 286 75.94 -52.41 12.62
N CYS A 287 74.80 -52.25 11.95
CA CYS A 287 74.41 -53.09 10.81
C CYS A 287 75.36 -52.97 9.61
N ARG A 288 76.09 -51.86 9.43
CA ARG A 288 77.03 -51.68 8.32
C ARG A 288 78.28 -52.59 8.45
N PRO A 289 79.05 -52.60 9.56
CA PRO A 289 80.09 -53.59 9.82
C PRO A 289 79.58 -55.03 9.81
N LEU A 290 78.38 -55.31 10.34
CA LEU A 290 77.82 -56.67 10.31
C LEU A 290 77.63 -57.20 8.86
N HIS A 291 77.09 -56.37 7.97
CA HIS A 291 77.04 -56.70 6.53
C HIS A 291 78.45 -56.75 5.88
N GLY A 292 79.40 -55.95 6.36
CA GLY A 292 80.81 -56.01 5.95
C GLY A 292 81.48 -57.33 6.33
N ILE A 293 81.27 -57.81 7.56
CA ILE A 293 81.78 -59.09 8.09
C ILE A 293 81.18 -60.26 7.30
N GLN A 294 79.88 -60.22 7.00
CA GLN A 294 79.22 -61.19 6.11
C GLN A 294 79.79 -61.18 4.68
N ARG A 295 80.18 -60.01 4.15
CA ARG A 295 80.84 -59.89 2.84
C ARG A 295 82.29 -60.40 2.84
N HIS A 296 83.01 -60.25 3.94
CA HIS A 296 84.40 -60.69 4.09
C HIS A 296 84.59 -62.16 4.49
N GLY A 297 83.56 -62.98 4.35
CA GLY A 297 83.69 -64.44 4.37
C GLY A 297 83.54 -65.09 5.74
N LEU A 298 82.90 -64.42 6.70
CA LEU A 298 82.37 -65.06 7.90
C LEU A 298 80.84 -65.10 7.82
N ALA A 299 80.26 -66.29 7.79
CA ALA A 299 78.82 -66.48 7.88
C ALA A 299 78.40 -66.54 9.36
N VAL A 300 77.29 -65.86 9.67
CA VAL A 300 76.64 -65.93 10.97
C VAL A 300 75.65 -67.08 10.92
N VAL A 301 75.91 -68.14 11.69
CA VAL A 301 74.96 -69.24 11.87
C VAL A 301 74.21 -69.00 13.18
N GLN A 302 72.89 -68.79 13.09
CA GLN A 302 72.04 -68.74 14.29
C GLN A 302 71.91 -70.16 14.86
N GLY A 303 72.25 -70.34 16.13
CA GLY A 303 71.97 -71.59 16.84
C GLY A 303 70.46 -71.79 16.97
N SER A 304 69.96 -72.93 16.51
CA SER A 304 68.57 -73.34 16.73
C SER A 304 68.30 -73.47 18.23
N VAL A 305 67.45 -72.60 18.77
CA VAL A 305 67.01 -72.69 20.17
C VAL A 305 65.99 -73.81 20.29
N CYS A 306 66.19 -74.71 21.25
CA CYS A 306 65.25 -75.78 21.56
C CYS A 306 63.92 -75.21 22.09
N ASN A 307 62.81 -75.93 21.85
CA ASN A 307 61.45 -75.54 22.20
C ASN A 307 61.29 -74.91 23.60
N GLY A 308 60.66 -73.74 23.69
CA GLY A 308 60.02 -73.27 24.91
C GLY A 308 60.14 -71.77 25.20
N GLU A 309 58.97 -71.14 25.34
CA GLU A 309 58.74 -69.85 26.04
C GLU A 309 59.18 -68.55 25.34
N ARG A 310 58.65 -67.45 25.88
CA ARG A 310 58.24 -66.25 25.13
C ARG A 310 59.26 -65.11 25.29
N GLU A 311 59.37 -64.28 24.26
CA GLU A 311 60.41 -63.26 24.10
C GLU A 311 60.49 -62.22 25.24
N GLU A 312 61.62 -62.21 25.96
CA GLU A 312 62.26 -60.97 26.42
C GLU A 312 63.74 -60.97 25.99
N THR A 313 64.32 -59.78 25.90
CA THR A 313 65.58 -59.49 25.21
C THR A 313 66.78 -60.32 25.69
N GLY A 314 67.17 -61.32 24.90
CA GLY A 314 68.43 -62.05 25.05
C GLY A 314 68.96 -62.48 23.68
N ALA A 315 69.98 -61.78 23.17
CA ALA A 315 70.60 -62.14 21.89
C ALA A 315 71.27 -63.52 22.01
N ALA A 316 70.84 -64.48 21.19
CA ALA A 316 71.47 -65.78 21.10
C ALA A 316 72.97 -65.63 20.78
N PRO A 317 73.86 -66.48 21.30
CA PRO A 317 75.30 -66.38 21.03
C PRO A 317 75.61 -66.68 19.57
N LEU A 318 75.82 -65.63 18.76
CA LEU A 318 76.23 -65.73 17.37
C LEU A 318 77.69 -66.17 17.28
N ALA A 319 77.93 -67.36 16.73
CA ALA A 319 79.27 -67.82 16.36
C ALA A 319 79.61 -67.38 14.91
N LEU A 320 80.76 -66.73 14.74
CA LEU A 320 81.29 -66.37 13.42
C LEU A 320 82.08 -67.54 12.84
N VAL A 321 81.62 -68.06 11.69
CA VAL A 321 82.21 -69.25 11.06
C VAL A 321 82.66 -68.91 9.63
N SER A 322 83.83 -69.40 9.21
CA SER A 322 84.34 -69.22 7.84
C SER A 322 83.33 -69.65 6.79
N ARG A 323 83.23 -68.91 5.67
CA ARG A 323 82.29 -69.20 4.57
C ARG A 323 82.48 -70.60 3.98
N THR A 324 83.69 -71.15 4.01
CA THR A 324 83.96 -72.56 3.66
C THR A 324 83.40 -73.50 4.72
N SER A 325 83.69 -73.24 6.00
CA SER A 325 83.18 -74.05 7.11
C SER A 325 81.65 -74.04 7.22
N ALA A 326 81.00 -72.91 6.96
CA ALA A 326 79.53 -72.81 6.90
C ALA A 326 78.94 -73.65 5.76
N ARG A 327 79.53 -73.59 4.55
CA ARG A 327 79.11 -74.46 3.42
C ARG A 327 79.34 -75.95 3.68
N ILE A 328 80.43 -76.30 4.35
CA ILE A 328 80.72 -77.69 4.75
C ILE A 328 79.67 -78.17 5.76
N LEU A 329 79.34 -77.34 6.74
CA LEU A 329 78.23 -77.62 7.66
C LEU A 329 76.92 -77.81 6.89
N ASP A 330 76.53 -76.88 6.02
CA ASP A 330 75.30 -76.97 5.22
C ASP A 330 75.21 -78.25 4.38
N ALA A 331 76.33 -78.72 3.83
CA ALA A 331 76.40 -79.97 3.06
C ALA A 331 76.13 -81.25 3.89
N LEU A 332 76.35 -81.22 5.22
CA LEU A 332 76.19 -82.37 6.13
C LEU A 332 74.73 -82.57 6.61
N GLY A 333 73.82 -81.72 6.13
CA GLY A 333 72.40 -81.69 6.49
C GLY A 333 72.12 -80.99 7.83
N ASP A 334 70.84 -80.77 8.12
CA ASP A 334 70.38 -80.13 9.35
C ASP A 334 70.52 -81.03 10.58
N GLY A 335 70.90 -80.40 11.70
CA GLY A 335 71.11 -81.04 12.99
C GLY A 335 71.99 -80.17 13.90
N PRO A 336 72.07 -80.49 15.21
CA PRO A 336 73.00 -79.82 16.12
C PRO A 336 74.44 -80.03 15.65
N LEU A 337 75.31 -79.06 15.97
CA LEU A 337 76.70 -79.02 15.49
C LEU A 337 77.45 -80.32 15.76
N ASP A 338 77.24 -80.93 16.94
CA ASP A 338 77.88 -82.19 17.34
C ASP A 338 77.56 -83.36 16.38
N VAL A 339 76.33 -83.44 15.87
CA VAL A 339 75.89 -84.48 14.91
C VAL A 339 76.45 -84.24 13.50
N ARG A 340 76.82 -82.99 13.17
CA ARG A 340 77.51 -82.67 11.91
C ARG A 340 79.02 -82.91 12.04
N LEU A 341 79.59 -82.67 13.23
CA LEU A 341 80.99 -82.94 13.54
C LEU A 341 81.32 -84.45 13.58
N THR A 342 80.44 -85.31 14.12
CA THR A 342 80.67 -86.76 14.12
C THR A 342 80.70 -87.34 12.71
N LYS A 343 79.77 -86.92 11.83
CA LYS A 343 79.78 -87.31 10.40
C LYS A 343 81.10 -86.91 9.72
N LEU A 344 81.62 -85.72 10.00
CA LEU A 344 82.92 -85.28 9.48
C LEU A 344 84.09 -86.11 10.02
N THR A 345 84.07 -86.55 11.28
CA THR A 345 85.11 -87.43 11.81
C THR A 345 85.07 -88.82 11.16
N ASP A 346 83.87 -89.36 10.90
CA ASP A 346 83.69 -90.65 10.23
C ASP A 346 84.18 -90.58 8.77
N GLU A 347 83.83 -89.52 8.03
CA GLU A 347 84.33 -89.26 6.68
C GLU A 347 85.86 -89.05 6.66
N ARG A 348 86.40 -88.31 7.64
CA ARG A 348 87.85 -88.15 7.83
C ARG A 348 88.52 -89.50 8.05
N ASP A 349 88.00 -90.37 8.90
CA ASP A 349 88.62 -91.68 9.17
C ASP A 349 88.63 -92.59 7.94
N GLY A 350 87.53 -92.60 7.18
CA GLY A 350 87.48 -93.30 5.89
C GLY A 350 88.50 -92.76 4.87
N LEU A 351 88.68 -91.44 4.81
CA LEU A 351 89.70 -90.80 3.97
C LEU A 351 91.12 -91.00 4.51
N GLU A 352 91.32 -91.02 5.82
CA GLU A 352 92.63 -91.30 6.43
C GLU A 352 93.09 -92.72 6.16
N GLU A 353 92.20 -93.71 6.14
CA GLU A 353 92.54 -95.06 5.68
C GLU A 353 92.93 -95.10 4.21
N GLN A 354 92.20 -94.41 3.34
CA GLN A 354 92.56 -94.29 1.92
C GLN A 354 93.91 -93.59 1.75
N VAL A 355 94.16 -92.50 2.47
CA VAL A 355 95.43 -91.79 2.52
C VAL A 355 96.54 -92.66 3.10
N ARG A 356 96.27 -93.55 4.06
CA ARG A 356 97.26 -94.48 4.63
C ARG A 356 97.67 -95.55 3.62
N ARG A 357 96.73 -96.06 2.81
CA ARG A 357 97.00 -96.95 1.65
C ARG A 357 97.80 -96.19 0.57
N LEU A 358 97.29 -95.07 0.09
CA LEU A 358 97.93 -94.23 -0.94
C LEU A 358 99.29 -93.68 -0.48
N LYS A 359 99.53 -93.45 0.82
CA LYS A 359 100.86 -93.11 1.35
C LYS A 359 101.83 -94.28 1.29
N SER A 360 101.40 -95.51 1.56
CA SER A 360 102.28 -96.68 1.39
C SER A 360 102.67 -96.88 -0.08
N GLU A 361 101.78 -96.56 -1.02
CA GLU A 361 102.06 -96.55 -2.46
C GLU A 361 102.95 -95.36 -2.88
N LEU A 362 102.73 -94.17 -2.29
CA LEU A 362 103.52 -92.97 -2.58
C LEU A 362 104.91 -92.97 -1.92
N GLU A 363 105.10 -93.66 -0.79
CA GLU A 363 106.41 -93.88 -0.17
C GLU A 363 107.29 -94.82 -1.02
N ALA A 364 106.68 -95.76 -1.76
CA ALA A 364 107.39 -96.57 -2.76
C ALA A 364 107.86 -95.73 -3.96
N GLU A 365 107.04 -94.78 -4.46
CA GLU A 365 107.47 -93.89 -5.57
C GLU A 365 108.34 -92.70 -5.11
N ARG A 366 108.31 -92.29 -3.84
CA ARG A 366 109.14 -91.18 -3.30
C ARG A 366 110.63 -91.48 -3.19
N GLN A 367 111.08 -92.70 -3.46
CA GLN A 367 112.52 -92.99 -3.65
C GLN A 367 113.04 -92.51 -5.02
N LYS A 368 112.20 -91.97 -5.92
CA LYS A 368 112.61 -91.36 -7.18
C LYS A 368 112.37 -89.85 -7.21
N GLY A 369 113.46 -89.09 -7.20
CA GLY A 369 113.55 -87.75 -7.81
C GLY A 369 112.76 -86.61 -7.13
N GLY A 370 113.47 -85.72 -6.43
CA GLY A 370 112.94 -84.41 -6.07
C GLY A 370 113.45 -83.30 -7.01
N GLY A 371 112.80 -82.13 -6.99
CA GLY A 371 113.48 -80.87 -7.36
C GLY A 371 112.67 -79.74 -7.99
N VAL A 372 112.56 -78.64 -7.23
CA VAL A 372 112.85 -77.24 -7.66
C VAL A 372 111.79 -76.40 -8.43
N ARG A 373 111.51 -75.20 -7.88
CA ARG A 373 111.14 -73.83 -8.41
C ARG A 373 110.47 -73.66 -9.80
N GLY A 374 109.71 -72.58 -10.08
CA GLY A 374 109.37 -71.33 -9.38
C GLY A 374 109.02 -70.18 -10.37
N GLY A 375 108.69 -68.96 -9.91
CA GLY A 375 108.40 -67.74 -10.73
C GLY A 375 106.89 -67.38 -10.87
N GLU A 376 106.35 -66.13 -10.86
CA GLU A 376 106.77 -64.75 -11.27
C GLU A 376 106.28 -64.37 -12.71
N VAL A 377 105.79 -63.17 -13.10
CA VAL A 377 105.77 -61.77 -12.56
C VAL A 377 104.48 -60.97 -12.99
N GLY A 378 103.96 -60.03 -12.16
CA GLY A 378 103.34 -58.75 -12.63
C GLY A 378 101.81 -58.67 -12.91
N GLY A 379 101.14 -57.50 -12.91
CA GLY A 379 101.55 -56.10 -12.64
C GLY A 379 100.35 -55.10 -12.56
N PRO A 380 100.52 -53.81 -12.15
CA PRO A 380 99.43 -52.98 -11.57
C PRO A 380 99.21 -51.55 -12.16
N GLY A 381 98.17 -50.86 -11.65
CA GLY A 381 97.89 -49.40 -11.73
C GLY A 381 96.42 -49.11 -11.34
N VAL A 382 95.98 -48.31 -10.36
CA VAL A 382 96.44 -47.03 -9.71
C VAL A 382 96.36 -45.84 -10.68
N GLY A 383 95.74 -44.68 -10.37
CA GLY A 383 94.97 -44.18 -9.19
C GLY A 383 94.03 -43.02 -9.64
N GLY A 384 93.06 -42.53 -8.85
CA GLY A 384 93.21 -41.42 -7.87
C GLY A 384 93.23 -40.02 -8.52
N GLY A 385 92.60 -38.94 -8.05
CA GLY A 385 91.73 -38.69 -6.89
C GLY A 385 91.77 -37.19 -6.48
N GLY A 386 90.68 -36.62 -5.97
CA GLY A 386 90.61 -35.27 -5.34
C GLY A 386 90.81 -34.05 -6.27
N GLU A 387 90.62 -32.79 -5.85
CA GLU A 387 89.83 -32.26 -4.72
C GLU A 387 89.53 -30.73 -4.93
N ALA A 388 88.95 -30.08 -3.93
CA ALA A 388 88.34 -28.74 -3.92
C ALA A 388 89.18 -27.51 -4.37
N GLY A 389 88.48 -26.40 -4.65
CA GLY A 389 89.07 -25.04 -4.69
C GLY A 389 88.09 -23.92 -5.07
N ALA A 390 87.83 -23.00 -4.14
CA ALA A 390 87.45 -21.61 -4.46
C ALA A 390 88.75 -20.77 -4.68
N PRO A 391 88.71 -19.55 -5.28
CA PRO A 391 88.49 -18.36 -4.44
C PRO A 391 87.91 -17.11 -5.16
N ASP A 392 87.98 -15.98 -4.45
CA ASP A 392 87.59 -14.60 -4.77
C ASP A 392 87.93 -14.01 -6.15
N GLY A 393 87.05 -13.08 -6.56
CA GLY A 393 87.44 -11.69 -6.85
C GLY A 393 87.78 -11.31 -8.30
N VAL A 394 87.28 -10.14 -8.72
CA VAL A 394 88.02 -9.03 -9.37
C VAL A 394 87.05 -7.99 -9.97
N THR A 395 87.51 -6.74 -9.96
CA THR A 395 86.87 -5.51 -10.44
C THR A 395 86.53 -5.47 -11.93
N GLY A 396 85.49 -4.72 -12.30
CA GLY A 396 85.20 -4.30 -13.68
C GLY A 396 84.57 -2.91 -13.71
N ALA A 397 85.15 -1.99 -14.48
CA ALA A 397 84.68 -0.60 -14.55
C ALA A 397 83.43 -0.45 -15.44
N GLY A 398 82.46 0.35 -14.98
CA GLY A 398 81.17 0.57 -15.67
C GLY A 398 80.51 1.90 -15.28
N THR A 399 81.27 3.01 -15.28
CA THR A 399 80.78 4.34 -14.87
C THR A 399 79.78 4.99 -15.84
N GLY A 400 79.42 4.32 -16.93
CA GLY A 400 78.27 4.66 -17.78
C GLY A 400 76.96 4.08 -17.26
N ASP A 401 76.89 2.76 -17.05
CA ASP A 401 75.65 2.05 -16.70
C ASP A 401 75.10 2.46 -15.34
N ALA A 402 75.95 2.73 -14.34
CA ALA A 402 75.48 3.23 -13.05
C ALA A 402 74.76 4.59 -13.16
N ALA A 403 75.23 5.47 -14.05
CA ALA A 403 74.61 6.77 -14.30
C ALA A 403 73.33 6.65 -15.14
N VAL A 404 73.30 5.73 -16.11
CA VAL A 404 72.09 5.41 -16.88
C VAL A 404 71.02 4.79 -15.99
N HIS A 405 71.37 3.82 -15.14
CA HIS A 405 70.44 3.13 -14.25
C HIS A 405 69.89 4.07 -13.15
N VAL A 406 70.71 4.98 -12.62
CA VAL A 406 70.23 6.06 -11.74
C VAL A 406 69.28 7.00 -12.49
N ALA A 407 69.59 7.37 -13.74
CA ALA A 407 68.69 8.20 -14.56
C ALA A 407 67.38 7.49 -14.94
N GLU A 408 67.39 6.17 -15.12
CA GLU A 408 66.21 5.33 -15.35
C GLU A 408 65.35 5.23 -14.08
N MET A 409 65.94 4.88 -12.93
CA MET A 409 65.27 4.91 -11.63
C MET A 409 64.67 6.29 -11.33
N GLN A 410 65.36 7.37 -11.69
CA GLN A 410 64.86 8.74 -11.50
C GLN A 410 63.71 9.09 -12.46
N ARG A 411 63.71 8.57 -13.71
CA ARG A 411 62.57 8.67 -14.64
C ARG A 411 61.39 7.81 -14.19
N GLU A 412 61.63 6.64 -13.61
CA GLU A 412 60.58 5.77 -13.07
C GLU A 412 59.94 6.37 -11.81
N ALA A 413 60.74 6.92 -10.90
CA ALA A 413 60.25 7.72 -9.78
C ALA A 413 59.42 8.93 -10.28
N GLN A 414 59.86 9.63 -11.33
CA GLN A 414 59.09 10.71 -11.94
C GLN A 414 57.77 10.24 -12.58
N ARG A 415 57.76 9.07 -13.24
CA ARG A 415 56.53 8.44 -13.77
C ARG A 415 55.57 8.11 -12.64
N GLN A 416 56.03 7.42 -11.58
CA GLN A 416 55.23 7.10 -10.40
C GLN A 416 54.67 8.37 -9.73
N VAL A 417 55.48 9.43 -9.59
CA VAL A 417 55.02 10.73 -9.08
C VAL A 417 53.95 11.35 -9.98
N SER A 418 54.07 11.26 -11.32
CA SER A 418 53.06 11.77 -12.24
C SER A 418 51.75 10.96 -12.19
N GLU A 419 51.85 9.63 -12.02
CA GLU A 419 50.70 8.74 -11.91
C GLU A 419 49.95 8.93 -10.58
N LEU A 420 50.68 9.11 -9.47
CA LEU A 420 50.10 9.46 -8.18
C LEU A 420 49.43 10.84 -8.21
N LYS A 421 50.05 11.85 -8.86
CA LYS A 421 49.41 13.17 -9.07
C LYS A 421 48.10 13.06 -9.85
N PHE A 422 48.05 12.23 -10.89
CA PHE A 422 46.81 11.99 -11.65
C PHE A 422 45.74 11.28 -10.79
N LYS A 423 46.12 10.28 -9.99
CA LYS A 423 45.22 9.58 -9.06
C LYS A 423 44.68 10.54 -7.99
N VAL A 424 45.51 11.44 -7.45
CA VAL A 424 45.08 12.50 -6.52
C VAL A 424 44.10 13.45 -7.19
N ALA A 425 44.41 14.00 -8.37
CA ALA A 425 43.51 14.91 -9.08
C ALA A 425 42.13 14.26 -9.41
N LYS A 426 42.12 12.97 -9.75
CA LYS A 426 40.88 12.19 -9.94
C LYS A 426 40.09 12.03 -8.64
N ALA A 427 40.77 11.70 -7.54
CA ALA A 427 40.13 11.59 -6.22
C ALA A 427 39.60 12.95 -5.72
N GLU A 428 40.27 14.06 -6.02
CA GLU A 428 39.81 15.42 -5.73
C GLU A 428 38.55 15.78 -6.55
N GLN A 429 38.50 15.39 -7.82
CA GLN A 429 37.31 15.56 -8.66
C GLN A 429 36.13 14.70 -8.15
N GLU A 430 36.38 13.45 -7.78
CA GLU A 430 35.37 12.55 -7.19
C GLU A 430 34.86 13.08 -5.85
N LYS A 431 35.75 13.59 -4.99
CA LYS A 431 35.40 14.27 -3.74
C LYS A 431 34.48 15.46 -3.99
N ALA A 432 34.83 16.37 -4.91
CA ALA A 432 33.99 17.54 -5.22
C ALA A 432 32.60 17.15 -5.76
N ALA A 433 32.51 16.09 -6.55
CA ALA A 433 31.23 15.55 -7.01
C ALA A 433 30.39 14.93 -5.87
N LEU A 434 31.03 14.28 -4.90
CA LEU A 434 30.35 13.77 -3.69
C LEU A 434 29.87 14.92 -2.78
N GLU A 435 30.67 15.97 -2.59
CA GLU A 435 30.29 17.15 -1.82
C GLU A 435 29.05 17.86 -2.41
N GLN A 436 28.98 18.00 -3.75
CA GLN A 436 27.78 18.52 -4.42
C GLN A 436 26.54 17.62 -4.24
N ASN A 437 26.73 16.30 -4.24
CA ASN A 437 25.64 15.35 -3.97
C ASN A 437 25.14 15.44 -2.53
N VAL A 438 26.05 15.59 -1.55
CA VAL A 438 25.70 15.81 -0.14
C VAL A 438 24.86 17.08 0.01
N LEU A 439 25.31 18.22 -0.51
CA LEU A 439 24.57 19.48 -0.45
C LEU A 439 23.15 19.37 -1.07
N ARG A 440 23.01 18.64 -2.18
CA ARG A 440 21.70 18.39 -2.81
C ARG A 440 20.78 17.54 -1.93
N LEU A 441 21.33 16.51 -1.27
CA LEU A 441 20.59 15.62 -0.37
C LEU A 441 20.22 16.35 0.93
N GLU A 442 21.09 17.17 1.49
CA GLU A 442 20.81 18.03 2.65
C GLU A 442 19.67 19.02 2.35
N ALA A 443 19.70 19.69 1.18
CA ALA A 443 18.63 20.56 0.73
C ALA A 443 17.30 19.82 0.44
N GLN A 444 17.35 18.51 0.15
CA GLN A 444 16.15 17.67 0.05
C GLN A 444 15.65 17.28 1.45
N ALA A 445 16.54 16.88 2.36
CA ALA A 445 16.22 16.53 3.74
C ALA A 445 15.60 17.71 4.51
N LEU A 446 16.14 18.92 4.36
CA LEU A 446 15.58 20.15 4.96
C LEU A 446 14.15 20.43 4.48
N ARG A 447 13.87 20.27 3.18
CA ARG A 447 12.52 20.46 2.62
C ARG A 447 11.55 19.39 3.12
N LEU A 448 11.97 18.12 3.17
CA LEU A 448 11.16 17.03 3.70
C LEU A 448 10.88 17.20 5.20
N ARG A 449 11.87 17.69 5.97
CA ARG A 449 11.70 18.02 7.40
C ARG A 449 10.69 19.14 7.61
N GLY A 450 10.82 20.25 6.87
CA GLY A 450 9.87 21.37 6.95
C GLY A 450 8.45 20.96 6.54
N ALA A 451 8.31 20.05 5.57
CA ALA A 451 7.03 19.45 5.23
C ALA A 451 6.47 18.57 6.37
N ALA A 452 7.29 17.71 6.97
CA ALA A 452 6.90 16.86 8.12
C ALA A 452 6.41 17.70 9.30
N GLU A 453 7.16 18.72 9.71
CA GLU A 453 6.73 19.67 10.75
C GLU A 453 5.45 20.43 10.37
N GLY A 454 5.23 20.67 9.07
CA GLY A 454 3.98 21.24 8.57
C GLY A 454 2.79 20.30 8.79
N TRP A 455 2.96 19.02 8.44
CA TRP A 455 1.94 17.98 8.66
C TRP A 455 1.64 17.80 10.15
N GLU A 456 2.65 17.74 11.02
CA GLU A 456 2.49 17.65 12.48
C GLU A 456 1.63 18.80 13.05
N ARG A 457 1.92 20.05 12.64
CA ARG A 457 1.13 21.24 13.05
C ARG A 457 -0.34 21.10 12.62
N THR A 458 -0.60 20.71 11.37
CA THR A 458 -1.98 20.51 10.89
C THR A 458 -2.69 19.34 11.58
N GLU A 459 -1.97 18.28 11.96
CA GLU A 459 -2.55 17.15 12.69
C GLU A 459 -2.98 17.57 14.10
N ASP A 460 -2.18 18.40 14.79
CA ASP A 460 -2.50 18.91 16.11
C ASP A 460 -3.64 19.94 16.11
N GLU A 461 -3.74 20.78 15.07
CA GLU A 461 -4.89 21.64 14.81
C GLU A 461 -6.17 20.80 14.65
N LEU A 462 -6.15 19.78 13.76
CA LEU A 462 -7.28 18.88 13.56
C LEU A 462 -7.65 18.08 14.83
N LYS A 463 -6.66 17.67 15.65
CA LYS A 463 -6.91 17.06 16.98
C LYS A 463 -7.60 18.05 17.92
N ALA A 464 -7.22 19.33 17.91
CA ALA A 464 -7.83 20.36 18.74
C ALA A 464 -9.27 20.66 18.30
N GLU A 465 -9.52 20.79 17.00
CA GLU A 465 -10.86 20.94 16.41
C GLU A 465 -11.75 19.73 16.71
N ARG A 466 -11.24 18.49 16.53
CA ARG A 466 -11.98 17.27 16.89
C ARG A 466 -12.41 17.28 18.36
N ARG A 467 -11.51 17.68 19.27
CA ARG A 467 -11.84 17.81 20.72
C ARG A 467 -12.86 18.91 20.98
N ARG A 468 -12.90 19.98 20.17
CA ARG A 468 -13.88 21.07 20.25
C ARG A 468 -15.24 20.60 19.76
N LEU A 469 -15.33 20.05 18.55
CA LEU A 469 -16.55 19.51 17.97
C LEU A 469 -17.16 18.39 18.82
N GLN A 470 -16.33 17.53 19.45
CA GLN A 470 -16.80 16.53 20.42
C GLN A 470 -17.44 17.12 21.68
N ARG A 471 -16.99 18.30 22.14
CA ARG A 471 -17.61 19.03 23.27
C ARG A 471 -18.90 19.72 22.84
N GLU A 472 -18.91 20.35 21.67
CA GLU A 472 -20.10 20.98 21.09
C GLU A 472 -21.20 19.96 20.80
N LEU A 473 -20.85 18.77 20.28
CA LEU A 473 -21.78 17.65 20.07
C LEU A 473 -22.40 17.16 21.38
N ARG A 474 -21.61 16.96 22.45
CA ARG A 474 -22.14 16.57 23.77
C ARG A 474 -23.13 17.61 24.30
N ALA A 475 -22.73 18.89 24.30
CA ALA A 475 -23.63 19.97 24.73
C ALA A 475 -24.90 20.12 23.87
N ALA A 476 -24.85 19.72 22.59
CA ALA A 476 -26.04 19.68 21.73
C ALA A 476 -26.96 18.48 22.04
N LEU A 477 -26.38 17.31 22.38
CA LEU A 477 -27.13 16.15 22.85
C LEU A 477 -27.78 16.41 24.21
N ASP A 478 -27.06 16.99 25.17
CA ASP A 478 -27.59 17.35 26.49
C ASP A 478 -28.82 18.28 26.35
N ARG A 479 -28.74 19.30 25.48
CA ARG A 479 -29.88 20.18 25.15
C ARG A 479 -31.04 19.46 24.46
N LEU A 480 -30.75 18.48 23.61
CA LEU A 480 -31.76 17.69 22.93
C LEU A 480 -32.52 16.80 23.93
N ASP A 481 -31.84 16.22 24.90
CA ASP A 481 -32.45 15.46 26.00
C ASP A 481 -33.29 16.36 26.91
N GLU A 482 -32.82 17.57 27.26
CA GLU A 482 -33.62 18.59 27.97
C GLU A 482 -34.90 18.95 27.21
N LEU A 483 -34.82 19.16 25.89
CA LEU A 483 -35.96 19.46 25.03
C LEU A 483 -36.91 18.25 24.89
N GLN A 484 -36.40 17.03 24.84
CA GLN A 484 -37.23 15.81 24.84
C GLN A 484 -37.97 15.64 26.17
N LEU A 485 -37.30 15.85 27.31
CA LEU A 485 -37.92 15.78 28.63
C LEU A 485 -39.04 16.82 28.77
N THR A 486 -38.76 18.09 28.44
CA THR A 486 -39.75 19.18 28.51
C THR A 486 -40.93 18.95 27.56
N ASN A 487 -40.68 18.50 26.32
CA ASN A 487 -41.75 18.10 25.40
C ASN A 487 -42.58 16.94 25.97
N GLY A 488 -41.93 15.91 26.53
CA GLY A 488 -42.60 14.80 27.20
C GLY A 488 -43.46 15.23 28.41
N HIS A 489 -43.08 16.30 29.12
CA HIS A 489 -43.93 16.91 30.15
C HIS A 489 -45.14 17.66 29.56
N LEU A 490 -44.94 18.38 28.45
CA LEU A 490 -46.02 19.09 27.74
C LEU A 490 -47.05 18.12 27.14
N VAL A 491 -46.60 17.04 26.50
CA VAL A 491 -47.46 15.97 25.96
C VAL A 491 -48.33 15.38 27.07
N ARG A 492 -47.74 14.94 28.19
CA ARG A 492 -48.48 14.41 29.35
C ARG A 492 -49.49 15.42 29.94
N ARG A 493 -49.18 16.72 29.88
CA ARG A 493 -50.10 17.79 30.31
C ARG A 493 -51.25 17.99 29.32
N LEU A 494 -50.98 17.93 28.00
CA LEU A 494 -52.00 17.98 26.96
C LEU A 494 -52.94 16.76 27.01
N GLU A 495 -52.41 15.56 27.27
CA GLU A 495 -53.19 14.34 27.45
C GLU A 495 -54.17 14.47 28.63
N LYS A 496 -53.71 14.98 29.78
CA LYS A 496 -54.60 15.27 30.93
C LYS A 496 -55.70 16.27 30.57
N MET A 497 -55.37 17.35 29.83
CA MET A 497 -56.37 18.32 29.38
C MET A 497 -57.37 17.72 28.39
N LYS A 498 -56.93 16.83 27.48
CA LYS A 498 -57.80 16.08 26.57
C LYS A 498 -58.73 15.14 27.33
N ALA A 499 -58.20 14.36 28.28
CA ALA A 499 -58.96 13.44 29.12
C ALA A 499 -60.04 14.15 29.95
N ASN A 500 -59.68 15.29 30.57
CA ASN A 500 -60.63 16.13 31.30
C ASN A 500 -61.74 16.66 30.37
N ARG A 501 -61.39 17.11 29.15
CA ARG A 501 -62.37 17.56 28.15
C ARG A 501 -63.31 16.44 27.71
N SER A 502 -62.81 15.22 27.47
CA SER A 502 -63.67 14.08 27.13
C SER A 502 -64.58 13.66 28.29
N ALA A 503 -64.10 13.71 29.54
CA ALA A 503 -64.94 13.46 30.71
C ALA A 503 -66.08 14.49 30.83
N LEU A 504 -65.79 15.78 30.65
CA LEU A 504 -66.81 16.84 30.64
C LEU A 504 -67.83 16.65 29.50
N LEU A 505 -67.38 16.28 28.30
CA LEU A 505 -68.26 16.00 27.17
C LEU A 505 -69.11 14.74 27.35
N SER A 506 -68.69 13.78 28.19
CA SER A 506 -69.48 12.58 28.52
C SER A 506 -70.52 12.79 29.63
N GLN A 507 -70.56 13.97 30.23
CA GLN A 507 -71.53 14.38 31.27
C GLN A 507 -72.60 15.34 30.73
N GLN A 508 -72.56 15.66 29.43
CA GLN A 508 -73.55 16.45 28.70
C GLN A 508 -74.38 15.53 27.78
#